data_AF-A0A1G0GN71-F1
#
_entry.id   AF-A0A1G0GN71-F1
#
_cell.length_a   1.000
_cell.length_b   1.000
_cell.length_c   1.000
_cell.angle_alpha   90.00
_cell.angle_beta   90.00
_cell.angle_gamma   90.00
#
_symmetry.space_group_name_H-M   'P 1'
#
loop_
_entity.id
_entity.type
_entity.pdbx_description
1 polymer ?
#
loop_
_entity_poly.entity_id
_entity_poly.type
_entity_poly.pdbx_seq_one_letter_code
_entity_poly.pdbx_strand_id
1 'polypeptide(L)'
;MLVKKFGEYLLVKDANAIAIAFLCALLPVFGLPTGFIAGIIVGLITLQKGARPGLILLAWVALPAIAMLVLRKVGQSDALLLRCFLVWCFAMLLRQYKRWSLLSAIAIVFGVVFVLLLNHFVPHLQQWWTKQLTIFVKQYIAESHEKLGMTPIEFAKKIAPMATALATFFFLLGLFLQLMVARCWQISLFRKK
;
A
#
# COMPACT_ATOMS: atom_id res chain seq x y z
N MET A 1 -15.15 -12.27 17.60
CA MET A 1 -15.28 -13.73 17.35
C MET A 1 -15.07 -14.10 15.87
N LEU A 2 -15.69 -13.38 14.92
CA LEU A 2 -15.55 -13.62 13.47
C LEU A 2 -14.10 -13.49 12.93
N VAL A 3 -13.39 -12.41 13.29
CA VAL A 3 -12.00 -12.16 12.85
C VAL A 3 -11.03 -13.26 13.29
N LYS A 4 -11.27 -13.88 14.45
CA LYS A 4 -10.44 -14.98 14.96
C LYS A 4 -10.68 -16.26 14.16
N LYS A 5 -11.94 -16.63 13.92
CA LYS A 5 -12.31 -17.78 13.08
C LYS A 5 -11.78 -17.63 11.65
N PHE A 6 -11.83 -16.42 11.09
CA PHE A 6 -11.33 -16.13 9.74
C PHE A 6 -9.80 -16.24 9.66
N GLY A 7 -9.09 -15.71 10.68
CA GLY A 7 -7.64 -15.85 10.78
C GLY A 7 -7.22 -17.30 10.98
N GLU A 8 -7.92 -18.08 11.81
CA GLU A 8 -7.68 -19.52 11.98
C GLU A 8 -7.87 -20.25 10.64
N TYR A 9 -8.96 -19.99 9.90
CA TYR A 9 -9.22 -20.57 8.58
C TYR A 9 -8.12 -20.27 7.54
N LEU A 10 -7.61 -19.03 7.52
CA LEU A 10 -6.49 -18.63 6.67
C LEU A 10 -5.20 -19.38 7.03
N LEU A 11 -5.01 -19.75 8.29
CA LEU A 11 -3.78 -20.37 8.76
C LEU A 11 -3.76 -21.89 8.66
N VAL A 12 -4.94 -22.55 8.64
CA VAL A 12 -5.04 -24.02 8.54
C VAL A 12 -4.37 -24.57 7.29
N LYS A 13 -4.59 -23.94 6.12
CA LYS A 13 -3.97 -24.35 4.85
C LYS A 13 -3.42 -23.15 4.12
N ASP A 14 -2.18 -23.27 3.62
CA ASP A 14 -1.56 -22.23 2.78
C ASP A 14 -2.42 -21.90 1.55
N ALA A 15 -3.09 -22.90 0.98
CA ALA A 15 -4.00 -22.75 -0.15
C ALA A 15 -5.19 -21.80 0.13
N ASN A 16 -5.77 -21.82 1.33
CA ASN A 16 -6.90 -20.95 1.67
C ASN A 16 -6.48 -19.48 1.68
N ALA A 17 -5.27 -19.22 2.19
CA ALA A 17 -4.77 -17.87 2.25
C ALA A 17 -4.30 -17.34 0.90
N ILE A 18 -3.71 -18.21 0.07
CA ILE A 18 -3.41 -17.90 -1.33
C ILE A 18 -4.69 -17.57 -2.08
N ALA A 19 -5.74 -18.40 -1.97
CA ALA A 19 -7.01 -18.17 -2.65
C ALA A 19 -7.65 -16.84 -2.24
N ILE A 20 -7.75 -16.55 -0.94
CA ILE A 20 -8.36 -15.31 -0.45
C ILE A 20 -7.51 -14.09 -0.81
N ALA A 21 -6.17 -14.15 -0.65
CA ALA A 21 -5.30 -13.04 -1.01
C ALA A 21 -5.32 -12.77 -2.51
N PHE A 22 -5.32 -13.81 -3.34
CA PHE A 22 -5.45 -13.70 -4.80
C PHE A 22 -6.78 -13.06 -5.19
N LEU A 23 -7.89 -13.50 -4.58
CA LEU A 23 -9.22 -12.97 -4.86
C LEU A 23 -9.32 -11.50 -4.43
N CYS A 24 -8.76 -11.13 -3.28
CA CYS A 24 -8.61 -9.74 -2.85
C CYS A 24 -7.66 -8.90 -3.72
N ALA A 25 -6.71 -9.52 -4.42
CA ALA A 25 -5.83 -8.84 -5.37
C ALA A 25 -6.47 -8.70 -6.76
N LEU A 26 -7.42 -9.57 -7.10
CA LEU A 26 -8.18 -9.55 -8.34
C LEU A 26 -9.35 -8.56 -8.27
N LEU A 27 -10.04 -8.45 -7.13
CA LEU A 27 -11.20 -7.56 -6.94
C LEU A 27 -10.96 -6.07 -7.31
N PRO A 28 -9.77 -5.46 -7.11
CA PRO A 28 -9.45 -4.12 -7.57
C PRO A 28 -9.51 -3.95 -9.10
N VAL A 29 -9.33 -5.02 -9.87
CA VAL A 29 -9.56 -5.00 -11.33
C VAL A 29 -11.00 -4.63 -11.66
N PHE A 30 -11.95 -4.96 -10.79
CA PHE A 30 -13.37 -4.64 -10.92
C PHE A 30 -13.76 -3.33 -10.22
N GLY A 31 -12.79 -2.53 -9.77
CA GLY A 31 -13.04 -1.24 -9.09
C GLY A 31 -13.37 -1.35 -7.60
N LEU A 32 -13.24 -2.54 -6.99
CA LEU A 32 -13.51 -2.73 -5.56
C LEU A 32 -12.25 -2.43 -4.71
N PRO A 33 -12.34 -1.60 -3.66
CA PRO A 33 -11.18 -1.12 -2.87
C PRO A 33 -10.65 -2.17 -1.88
N THR A 34 -10.35 -3.37 -2.36
CA THR A 34 -9.99 -4.55 -1.53
C THR A 34 -8.49 -4.82 -1.47
N GLY A 35 -7.67 -4.09 -2.25
CA GLY A 35 -6.22 -4.25 -2.26
C GLY A 35 -5.55 -4.01 -0.91
N PHE A 36 -6.20 -3.26 -0.01
CA PHE A 36 -5.73 -3.09 1.37
C PHE A 36 -5.74 -4.40 2.16
N ILE A 37 -6.75 -5.26 1.93
CA ILE A 37 -6.93 -6.55 2.61
C ILE A 37 -5.86 -7.54 2.14
N ALA A 38 -5.57 -7.57 0.84
CA ALA A 38 -4.49 -8.39 0.29
C ALA A 38 -3.15 -8.10 0.99
N GLY A 39 -2.81 -6.81 1.17
CA GLY A 39 -1.62 -6.41 1.93
C GLY A 39 -1.63 -6.90 3.39
N ILE A 40 -2.76 -6.81 4.08
CA ILE A 40 -2.87 -7.30 5.48
C ILE A 40 -2.65 -8.82 5.55
N ILE A 41 -3.21 -9.59 4.61
CA ILE A 41 -3.04 -11.06 4.56
C ILE A 41 -1.58 -11.43 4.27
N VAL A 42 -0.93 -10.75 3.32
CA VAL A 42 0.50 -10.91 3.03
C VAL A 42 1.33 -10.64 4.29
N GLY A 43 1.05 -9.53 4.98
CA GLY A 43 1.73 -9.17 6.22
C GLY A 43 1.52 -10.21 7.32
N LEU A 44 0.28 -10.68 7.51
CA LEU A 44 -0.07 -11.69 8.53
C LEU A 44 0.67 -13.00 8.31
N ILE A 45 0.69 -13.52 7.09
CA ILE A 45 1.37 -14.78 6.75
C ILE A 45 2.88 -14.63 6.87
N THR A 46 3.42 -13.50 6.42
CA THR A 46 4.87 -13.25 6.51
C THR A 46 5.32 -13.17 7.97
N LEU A 47 4.54 -12.50 8.83
CA LEU A 47 4.82 -12.43 10.26
C LEU A 47 4.72 -13.80 10.94
N GLN A 48 3.76 -14.64 10.56
CA GLN A 48 3.53 -15.93 11.20
C GLN A 48 4.37 -17.08 10.63
N LYS A 49 4.21 -17.38 9.34
CA LYS A 49 4.84 -18.54 8.70
C LYS A 49 6.23 -18.22 8.13
N GLY A 50 6.52 -16.94 7.91
CA GLY A 50 7.86 -16.44 7.59
C GLY A 50 8.00 -15.98 6.16
N ALA A 51 9.25 -15.71 5.77
CA ALA A 51 9.59 -15.15 4.47
C ALA A 51 9.14 -16.02 3.29
N ARG A 52 9.44 -17.32 3.32
CA ARG A 52 9.16 -18.24 2.20
C ARG A 52 7.65 -18.36 1.91
N PRO A 53 6.77 -18.64 2.89
CA PRO A 53 5.33 -18.70 2.63
C PRO A 53 4.74 -17.35 2.20
N GLY A 54 5.25 -16.25 2.77
CA GLY A 54 4.87 -14.90 2.35
C GLY A 54 5.25 -14.59 0.89
N LEU A 55 6.43 -15.05 0.44
CA LEU A 55 6.89 -14.84 -0.94
C LEU A 55 6.07 -15.66 -1.94
N ILE A 56 5.75 -16.92 -1.60
CA ILE A 56 4.88 -17.76 -2.44
C ILE A 56 3.51 -17.08 -2.60
N LEU A 57 2.92 -16.60 -1.50
CA LEU A 57 1.65 -15.89 -1.55
C LEU A 57 1.75 -14.59 -2.36
N LEU A 58 2.84 -13.85 -2.22
CA LEU A 58 3.11 -12.64 -3.00
C LEU A 58 3.20 -12.95 -4.51
N ALA A 59 3.83 -14.05 -4.90
CA ALA A 59 3.89 -14.48 -6.29
C ALA A 59 2.49 -14.73 -6.87
N TRP A 60 1.59 -15.32 -6.09
CA TRP A 60 0.19 -15.48 -6.49
C TRP A 60 -0.55 -14.13 -6.57
N VAL A 61 -0.39 -13.26 -5.57
CA VAL A 61 -0.98 -11.91 -5.55
C VAL A 61 -0.46 -11.03 -6.69
N ALA A 62 0.74 -11.31 -7.21
CA ALA A 62 1.31 -10.57 -8.33
C ALA A 62 0.70 -10.94 -9.70
N LEU A 63 0.09 -12.13 -9.85
CA LEU A 63 -0.45 -12.60 -11.13
C LEU A 63 -1.47 -11.64 -11.77
N PRO A 64 -2.47 -11.10 -11.06
CA PRO A 64 -3.42 -10.15 -11.66
C PRO A 64 -2.75 -8.86 -12.15
N ALA A 65 -1.72 -8.39 -11.45
CA ALA A 65 -0.97 -7.20 -11.85
C ALA A 65 -0.10 -7.48 -13.08
N ILE A 66 0.58 -8.63 -13.13
CA ILE A 66 1.35 -9.06 -14.30
C ILE A 66 0.44 -9.23 -15.52
N ALA A 67 -0.74 -9.82 -15.34
CA ALA A 67 -1.72 -9.96 -16.42
C ALA A 67 -2.17 -8.58 -16.96
N MET A 68 -2.42 -7.61 -16.08
CA MET A 68 -2.74 -6.23 -16.49
C MET A 68 -1.59 -5.52 -17.21
N LEU A 69 -0.34 -5.75 -16.78
CA LEU A 69 0.86 -5.24 -17.45
C LEU A 69 0.97 -5.78 -18.88
N VAL A 70 0.75 -7.09 -19.07
CA VAL A 70 0.75 -7.72 -20.41
C VAL A 70 -0.35 -7.12 -21.29
N LEU A 71 -1.51 -6.82 -20.72
CA LEU A 71 -2.62 -6.14 -21.40
C LEU A 71 -2.39 -4.64 -21.62
N ARG A 72 -1.21 -4.10 -21.27
CA ARG A 72 -0.86 -2.67 -21.31
C ARG A 72 -1.82 -1.76 -20.55
N LYS A 73 -2.59 -2.31 -19.60
CA LYS A 73 -3.46 -1.55 -18.70
C LYS A 73 -2.69 -1.25 -17.41
N VAL A 74 -1.64 -0.44 -17.55
CA VAL A 74 -0.82 0.03 -16.42
C VAL A 74 -1.65 0.98 -15.58
N GLY A 75 -1.77 0.72 -14.28
CA GLY A 75 -2.73 1.45 -13.44
C GLY A 75 -2.73 1.01 -11.98
N GLN A 76 -3.94 0.89 -11.40
CA GLN A 76 -4.11 0.62 -9.96
C GLN A 76 -3.51 -0.72 -9.50
N SER A 77 -3.39 -1.70 -10.40
CA SER A 77 -2.83 -3.02 -10.12
C SER A 77 -1.32 -2.98 -9.84
N ASP A 78 -0.56 -2.09 -10.48
CA ASP A 78 0.88 -1.99 -10.28
C ASP A 78 1.23 -1.37 -8.93
N ALA A 79 0.45 -0.35 -8.53
CA ALA A 79 0.55 0.24 -7.21
C ALA A 79 0.22 -0.78 -6.11
N LEU A 80 -0.74 -1.69 -6.35
CA LEU A 80 -1.08 -2.75 -5.43
C LEU A 80 0.05 -3.77 -5.28
N LEU A 81 0.66 -4.21 -6.39
CA LEU A 81 1.81 -5.12 -6.35
C LEU A 81 2.98 -4.50 -5.58
N LEU A 82 3.34 -3.25 -5.90
CA LEU A 82 4.39 -2.53 -5.19
C LEU A 82 4.09 -2.44 -3.69
N ARG A 83 2.82 -2.17 -3.34
CA ARG A 83 2.38 -2.10 -1.96
C ARG A 83 2.50 -3.44 -1.25
N CYS A 84 1.98 -4.52 -1.83
CA CYS A 84 2.08 -5.87 -1.26
C CYS A 84 3.54 -6.31 -1.09
N PHE A 85 4.40 -5.96 -2.05
CA PHE A 85 5.84 -6.19 -1.96
C PHE A 85 6.49 -5.44 -0.80
N LEU A 86 6.20 -4.16 -0.65
CA LEU A 86 6.70 -3.39 0.48
C LEU A 86 6.17 -3.91 1.81
N VAL A 87 4.88 -4.28 1.91
CA VAL A 87 4.33 -4.92 3.12
C VAL A 87 5.11 -6.20 3.45
N TRP A 88 5.40 -7.05 2.47
CA TRP A 88 6.19 -8.27 2.69
C TRP A 88 7.61 -7.95 3.21
N CYS A 89 8.32 -7.00 2.58
CA CYS A 89 9.65 -6.57 3.03
C CYS A 89 9.63 -6.02 4.46
N PHE A 90 8.72 -5.09 4.76
CA PHE A 90 8.61 -4.50 6.10
C PHE A 90 8.12 -5.52 7.14
N ALA A 91 7.24 -6.46 6.76
CA ALA A 91 6.81 -7.55 7.65
C ALA A 91 7.99 -8.50 7.99
N MET A 92 8.85 -8.80 7.01
CA MET A 92 10.06 -9.59 7.24
C MET A 92 11.02 -8.86 8.21
N LEU A 93 11.30 -7.58 7.98
CA LEU A 93 12.11 -6.74 8.87
C LEU A 93 11.52 -6.72 10.29
N LEU A 94 10.21 -6.52 10.40
CA LEU A 94 9.52 -6.49 11.70
C LEU A 94 9.59 -7.84 12.42
N ARG A 95 9.50 -8.96 11.69
CA ARG A 95 9.66 -10.31 12.25
C ARG A 95 11.07 -10.56 12.78
N GLN A 96 12.09 -10.13 12.04
CA GLN A 96 13.50 -10.37 12.38
C GLN A 96 13.95 -9.52 13.57
N TYR A 97 13.69 -8.20 13.53
CA TYR A 97 14.20 -7.27 14.53
C TYR A 97 13.25 -7.07 15.71
N LYS A 98 11.94 -7.33 15.54
CA LYS A 98 10.86 -7.11 16.53
C LYS A 98 10.78 -5.68 17.11
N ARG A 99 11.54 -4.72 16.55
CA ARG A 99 11.65 -3.33 16.99
C ARG A 99 10.93 -2.40 16.01
N TRP A 100 9.89 -1.72 16.48
CA TRP A 100 9.15 -0.74 15.68
C TRP A 100 9.97 0.50 15.36
N SER A 101 10.85 0.94 16.27
CA SER A 101 11.71 2.10 16.07
C SER A 101 12.69 1.91 14.89
N LEU A 102 13.23 0.70 14.71
CA LEU A 102 14.09 0.39 13.58
C LEU A 102 13.30 0.35 12.27
N LEU A 103 12.07 -0.19 12.29
CA LEU A 103 11.19 -0.20 11.14
C LEU A 103 10.84 1.22 10.66
N SER A 104 10.51 2.12 11.60
CA SER A 104 10.21 3.52 11.29
C SER A 104 11.43 4.26 10.75
N ALA A 105 12.61 4.04 11.32
CA ALA A 105 13.85 4.63 10.81
C ALA A 105 14.13 4.20 9.36
N ILE A 106 14.02 2.89 9.06
CA ILE A 106 14.20 2.37 7.69
C ILE A 106 13.14 2.95 6.74
N ALA A 107 11.88 3.03 7.17
CA ALA A 107 10.81 3.56 6.33
C ALA A 107 10.99 5.05 6.02
N ILE A 108 11.49 5.84 6.97
CA ILE A 108 11.82 7.26 6.75
C ILE A 108 12.95 7.38 5.73
N VAL A 109 14.06 6.65 5.93
CA VAL A 109 15.19 6.66 4.98
C VAL A 109 14.74 6.22 3.59
N PHE A 110 13.95 5.15 3.51
CA PHE A 110 13.36 4.67 2.26
C PHE A 110 12.49 5.74 1.59
N GLY A 111 11.61 6.40 2.34
CA GLY A 111 10.74 7.46 1.82
C GLY A 111 11.53 8.65 1.27
N VAL A 112 12.56 9.09 1.98
CA VAL A 112 13.44 10.20 1.53
C VAL A 112 14.17 9.80 0.24
N VAL A 113 14.81 8.63 0.23
CA VAL A 113 15.51 8.12 -0.96
C VAL A 113 14.56 7.98 -2.14
N PHE A 114 13.36 7.45 -1.92
CA PHE A 114 12.34 7.31 -2.97
C PHE A 114 11.93 8.65 -3.58
N VAL A 115 11.67 9.67 -2.75
CA VAL A 115 11.32 11.02 -3.23
C VAL A 115 12.48 11.66 -3.99
N LEU A 116 13.72 11.48 -3.54
CA LEU A 116 14.91 11.99 -4.23
C LEU A 116 15.10 11.33 -5.60
N LEU A 117 14.98 10.00 -5.67
CA LEU A 117 15.08 9.25 -6.92
C LEU A 117 13.97 9.67 -7.89
N LEU A 118 12.73 9.81 -7.42
CA LEU A 118 11.62 10.26 -8.28
C LEU A 118 11.85 11.67 -8.85
N ASN A 119 12.31 12.62 -8.03
CA ASN A 119 12.63 13.96 -8.51
C ASN A 119 13.80 13.95 -9.51
N HIS A 120 14.74 13.02 -9.37
CA HIS A 120 15.89 12.90 -10.26
C HIS A 120 15.52 12.25 -11.61
N PHE A 121 14.75 11.16 -11.60
CA PHE A 121 14.44 10.39 -12.81
C PHE A 121 13.22 10.87 -13.59
N VAL A 122 12.28 11.60 -12.95
CA VAL A 122 11.07 12.08 -13.60
C VAL A 122 11.21 13.57 -13.94
N PRO A 123 11.57 13.92 -15.18
CA PRO A 123 11.62 15.32 -15.59
C PRO A 123 10.21 15.94 -15.51
N HIS A 124 10.13 17.21 -15.13
CA HIS A 124 8.88 17.97 -15.02
C HIS A 124 7.84 17.42 -14.02
N LEU A 125 8.27 16.67 -12.99
CA LEU A 125 7.37 16.10 -11.97
C LEU A 125 6.43 17.14 -11.34
N GLN A 126 6.91 18.36 -11.10
CA GLN A 126 6.09 19.45 -10.57
C GLN A 126 4.97 19.88 -11.53
N GLN A 127 5.22 19.90 -12.84
CA GLN A 127 4.20 20.24 -13.83
C GLN A 127 3.15 19.13 -13.92
N TRP A 128 3.59 17.87 -13.85
CA TRP A 128 2.68 16.72 -13.79
C TRP A 128 1.75 16.80 -12.57
N TRP A 129 2.30 17.04 -11.37
CA TRP A 129 1.51 17.24 -10.16
C TRP A 129 0.58 18.45 -10.25
N THR A 130 1.05 19.57 -10.80
CA THR A 130 0.20 20.76 -10.99
C THR A 130 -1.03 20.42 -11.84
N LYS A 131 -0.85 19.65 -12.92
CA LYS A 131 -1.96 19.21 -13.78
C LYS A 131 -2.93 18.29 -13.02
N GLN A 132 -2.42 17.28 -12.31
CA GLN A 132 -3.26 16.34 -11.57
C GLN A 132 -4.02 17.01 -10.43
N LEU A 133 -3.34 17.86 -9.64
CA LEU A 133 -3.96 18.61 -8.55
C LEU A 133 -5.02 19.57 -9.08
N THR A 134 -4.78 20.24 -10.21
CA THR A 134 -5.79 21.13 -10.83
C THR A 134 -7.05 20.34 -11.20
N ILE A 135 -6.93 19.13 -11.75
CA ILE A 135 -8.07 18.27 -12.08
C ILE A 135 -8.81 17.87 -10.80
N PHE A 136 -8.07 17.41 -9.77
CA PHE A 136 -8.64 16.99 -8.50
C PHE A 136 -9.43 18.11 -7.80
N VAL A 137 -8.82 19.28 -7.72
CA VAL A 137 -9.38 20.52 -7.16
C VAL A 137 -10.68 20.91 -7.88
N LYS A 138 -10.68 20.91 -9.22
CA LYS A 138 -11.89 21.18 -10.03
C LYS A 138 -13.00 20.15 -9.82
N GLN A 139 -12.65 18.89 -9.59
CA GLN A 139 -13.63 17.80 -9.51
C GLN A 139 -14.21 17.60 -8.10
N TYR A 140 -13.43 17.83 -7.05
CA TYR A 140 -13.78 17.45 -5.68
C TYR A 140 -13.89 18.61 -4.70
N ILE A 141 -13.33 19.79 -5.02
CA ILE A 141 -13.20 20.90 -4.07
C ILE A 141 -13.83 22.19 -4.66
N ALA A 142 -14.55 22.09 -5.79
CA ALA A 142 -15.21 23.22 -6.49
C ALA A 142 -16.00 24.16 -5.55
N GLU A 143 -16.72 23.63 -4.56
CA GLU A 143 -17.50 24.42 -3.59
C GLU A 143 -16.67 25.10 -2.49
N SER A 144 -15.44 24.64 -2.23
CA SER A 144 -14.57 25.20 -1.18
C SER A 144 -13.59 26.24 -1.72
N HIS A 145 -13.29 26.24 -3.03
CA HIS A 145 -12.37 27.20 -3.65
C HIS A 145 -12.89 28.63 -3.68
N GLU A 146 -14.20 28.82 -3.78
CA GLU A 146 -14.83 30.15 -3.69
C GLU A 146 -14.48 30.86 -2.37
N LYS A 147 -14.29 30.09 -1.28
CA LYS A 147 -13.97 30.63 0.04
C LYS A 147 -12.49 30.99 0.24
N LEU A 148 -11.59 30.47 -0.60
CA LEU A 148 -10.14 30.64 -0.45
C LEU A 148 -9.56 31.79 -1.29
N GLY A 149 -10.37 32.41 -2.16
CA GLY A 149 -9.97 33.56 -2.99
C GLY A 149 -8.80 33.29 -3.95
N MET A 150 -8.46 32.03 -4.19
CA MET A 150 -7.36 31.60 -5.07
C MET A 150 -7.89 30.72 -6.20
N THR A 151 -7.28 30.86 -7.38
CA THR A 151 -7.64 30.01 -8.50
C THR A 151 -7.16 28.57 -8.28
N PRO A 152 -7.87 27.55 -8.83
CA PRO A 152 -7.45 26.15 -8.80
C PRO A 152 -5.99 25.88 -9.17
N ILE A 153 -5.47 26.66 -10.13
CA ILE A 153 -4.11 26.51 -10.66
C ILE A 153 -3.07 27.10 -9.70
N GLU A 154 -3.35 28.21 -9.04
CA GLU A 154 -2.44 28.82 -8.05
C GLU A 154 -2.30 27.93 -6.82
N PHE A 155 -3.42 27.36 -6.34
CA PHE A 155 -3.41 26.39 -5.26
C PHE A 155 -2.60 25.13 -5.65
N ALA A 156 -2.84 24.59 -6.84
CA ALA A 156 -2.09 23.43 -7.35
C ALA A 156 -0.59 23.71 -7.47
N LYS A 157 -0.18 24.90 -7.94
CA LYS A 157 1.24 25.29 -8.03
C LYS A 157 1.92 25.38 -6.67
N LYS A 158 1.22 25.85 -5.63
CA LYS A 158 1.77 25.92 -4.25
C LYS A 158 1.99 24.53 -3.65
N ILE A 159 1.11 23.57 -3.93
CA ILE A 159 1.17 22.21 -3.36
C ILE A 159 2.05 21.28 -4.19
N ALA A 160 2.17 21.49 -5.50
CA ALA A 160 2.91 20.61 -6.41
C ALA A 160 4.35 20.26 -5.96
N PRO A 161 5.17 21.17 -5.40
CA PRO A 161 6.50 20.82 -4.87
C PRO A 161 6.45 19.82 -3.71
N MET A 162 5.40 19.87 -2.89
CA MET A 162 5.21 19.00 -1.73
C MET A 162 4.43 17.73 -2.05
N ALA A 163 3.77 17.66 -3.20
CA ALA A 163 2.83 16.60 -3.56
C ALA A 163 3.48 15.20 -3.55
N THR A 164 4.68 15.06 -4.08
CA THR A 164 5.42 13.78 -4.08
C THR A 164 5.72 13.31 -2.66
N ALA A 165 6.17 14.23 -1.79
CA ALA A 165 6.48 13.92 -0.39
C ALA A 165 5.20 13.54 0.37
N LEU A 166 4.11 14.28 0.15
CA LEU A 166 2.82 14.01 0.77
C LEU A 166 2.22 12.67 0.32
N ALA A 167 2.27 12.37 -0.98
CA ALA A 167 1.83 11.09 -1.51
C ALA A 167 2.66 9.92 -0.94
N THR A 168 3.98 10.09 -0.87
CA THR A 168 4.89 9.09 -0.26
C THR A 168 4.58 8.90 1.23
N PHE A 169 4.32 9.98 1.96
CA PHE A 169 3.92 9.93 3.37
C PHE A 169 2.63 9.15 3.57
N PHE A 170 1.56 9.45 2.83
CA PHE A 170 0.29 8.73 2.94
C PHE A 170 0.42 7.26 2.54
N PHE A 171 1.24 6.98 1.52
CA PHE A 171 1.53 5.61 1.09
C PHE A 171 2.25 4.81 2.18
N LEU A 172 3.31 5.38 2.78
CA LEU A 172 4.01 4.76 3.91
C LEU A 172 3.12 4.61 5.14
N LEU A 173 2.34 5.63 5.49
CA LEU A 173 1.37 5.56 6.59
C LEU A 173 0.38 4.40 6.37
N GLY A 174 -0.13 4.26 5.15
CA GLY A 174 -1.00 3.15 4.76
C GLY A 174 -0.34 1.77 4.92
N LEU A 175 0.97 1.65 4.61
CA LEU A 175 1.75 0.43 4.86
C LEU A 175 1.89 0.14 6.36
N PHE A 176 2.20 1.16 7.17
CA PHE A 176 2.30 1.03 8.63
C PHE A 176 1.00 0.56 9.25
N LEU A 177 -0.14 1.15 8.85
CA LEU A 177 -1.45 0.75 9.33
C LEU A 177 -1.75 -0.72 8.98
N GLN A 178 -1.43 -1.17 7.76
CA GLN A 178 -1.60 -2.57 7.37
C GLN A 178 -0.75 -3.52 8.23
N LEU A 179 0.51 -3.16 8.51
CA LEU A 179 1.39 -3.96 9.36
C LEU A 179 0.92 -3.97 10.82
N MET A 180 0.43 -2.84 11.34
CA MET A 180 -0.17 -2.77 12.67
C MET A 180 -1.39 -3.68 12.75
N VAL A 181 -2.30 -3.62 11.77
CA VAL A 181 -3.47 -4.51 11.72
C VAL A 181 -3.03 -5.97 11.64
N ALA A 182 -2.08 -6.31 10.77
CA ALA A 182 -1.54 -7.67 10.66
C ALA A 182 -0.94 -8.17 11.98
N ARG A 183 -0.18 -7.32 12.69
CA ARG A 183 0.41 -7.67 13.99
C ARG A 183 -0.64 -7.79 15.10
N CYS A 184 -1.61 -6.88 15.16
CA CYS A 184 -2.73 -6.97 16.10
C CYS A 184 -3.53 -8.26 15.87
N TRP A 185 -3.77 -8.61 14.61
CA TRP A 185 -4.45 -9.84 14.24
C TRP A 185 -3.64 -11.08 14.64
N GLN A 186 -2.33 -11.08 14.39
CA GLN A 186 -1.43 -12.13 14.88
C GLN A 186 -1.52 -12.30 16.40
N ILE A 187 -1.47 -11.20 17.16
CA ILE A 187 -1.59 -11.25 18.63
C ILE A 187 -2.95 -11.81 19.04
N SER A 188 -4.04 -11.39 18.41
CA SER A 188 -5.40 -11.87 18.72
C SER A 188 -5.59 -13.37 18.49
N LEU A 189 -4.89 -13.94 17.50
CA LEU A 189 -4.94 -15.37 17.19
C LEU A 189 -4.17 -16.21 18.21
N PHE A 190 -2.99 -15.74 18.63
CA PHE A 190 -2.07 -16.51 19.47
C PHE A 190 -2.10 -16.15 20.96
N ARG A 191 -2.76 -15.07 21.36
CA ARG A 191 -3.08 -14.80 22.76
C ARG A 191 -4.14 -15.82 23.21
N LYS A 192 -3.67 -16.99 23.63
CA LYS A 192 -4.45 -17.96 24.42
C LYS A 192 -4.38 -17.54 25.89
N LYS A 193 -5.58 -17.38 26.46
CA LYS A 193 -5.93 -17.07 27.86
C LYS A 193 -5.64 -15.64 28.29
#